data_AF-A0A2H6LCJ3-F1
#
_entry.id   AF-A0A2H6LCJ3-F1
#
_cell.length_a   1.000
_cell.length_b   1.000
_cell.length_c   1.000
_cell.angle_alpha   90.00
_cell.angle_beta   90.00
_cell.angle_gamma   90.00
#
_symmetry.space_group_name_H-M   'P 1'
#
loop_
_entity.id
_entity.type
_entity.pdbx_description
1 polymer ?
#
loop_
_entity_poly.entity_id
_entity_poly.type
_entity_poly.pdbx_seq_one_letter_code
_entity_poly.pdbx_strand_id
1 'polypeptide(L)' 'MRLSVFNRKRHKIAYDGDMGKVTVTIYMEEVDKEALQQLADAEERSLSQMAVLILKRAIRQAQNDGTITPK' A
#
# COMPACT_ATOMS: atom_id res chain seq x y z
N MET A 1 -25.90 28.25 17.43
CA MET A 1 -25.62 26.97 16.74
C MET A 1 -24.29 27.10 16.01
N ARG A 2 -23.24 26.44 16.52
CA ARG A 2 -21.90 26.42 15.90
C ARG A 2 -21.85 25.27 14.91
N LEU A 3 -21.76 25.57 13.61
CA LEU A 3 -21.47 24.56 12.59
C LEU A 3 -19.99 24.16 12.73
N SER A 4 -19.76 22.89 13.04
CA SER A 4 -18.44 22.28 13.12
C SER A 4 -17.77 22.27 11.74
N VAL A 5 -16.63 22.96 11.65
CA VAL A 5 -15.75 22.95 10.48
C VAL A 5 -15.10 21.57 10.38
N PHE A 6 -15.46 20.80 9.35
CA PHE A 6 -14.77 19.55 9.01
C PHE A 6 -13.33 19.85 8.58
N ASN A 7 -12.40 19.70 9.51
CA ASN A 7 -10.97 19.83 9.27
C ASN A 7 -10.45 18.61 8.50
N ARG A 8 -10.48 18.67 7.17
CA ARG A 8 -9.77 17.72 6.29
C ARG A 8 -8.25 17.95 6.43
N LYS A 9 -7.63 17.42 7.49
CA LYS A 9 -6.17 17.27 7.54
C LYS A 9 -5.73 16.22 6.51
N ARG A 10 -5.46 16.68 5.29
CA ARG A 10 -4.64 15.93 4.32
C ARG A 10 -3.24 15.82 4.92
N HIS A 11 -2.91 14.69 5.52
CA HIS A 11 -1.52 14.33 5.78
C HIS A 11 -0.81 14.13 4.43
N LYS A 12 -0.31 15.22 3.85
CA LYS A 12 0.72 15.15 2.80
C LYS A 12 2.02 14.78 3.51
N ILE A 13 2.30 13.48 3.58
CA ILE A 13 3.67 13.02 3.77
C ILE A 13 4.37 13.43 2.48
N ALA A 14 5.16 14.50 2.52
CA ALA A 14 5.93 14.96 1.37
C ALA A 14 7.03 13.93 1.10
N TYR A 15 6.82 13.13 0.05
CA TYR A 15 7.88 12.33 -0.55
C TYR A 15 8.60 13.24 -1.57
N ASP A 16 9.88 13.51 -1.36
CA ASP A 16 10.73 14.38 -2.20
C ASP A 16 11.23 13.71 -3.51
N GLY A 17 10.74 12.51 -3.84
CA GLY A 17 11.06 11.82 -5.10
C GLY A 17 9.93 11.88 -6.11
N ASP A 18 10.24 11.85 -7.41
CA ASP A 18 9.27 11.75 -8.50
C ASP A 18 8.35 10.53 -8.29
N MET A 19 7.11 10.78 -7.86
CA MET A 19 6.16 9.72 -7.53
C MET A 19 5.45 9.23 -8.80
N GLY A 20 5.87 8.08 -9.32
CA GLY A 20 5.19 7.41 -10.43
C GLY A 20 3.89 6.74 -9.99
N LYS A 21 2.78 7.03 -10.68
CA LYS A 21 1.54 6.25 -10.56
C LYS A 21 1.55 5.10 -11.55
N VAL A 22 1.34 3.89 -11.07
CA VAL A 22 1.16 2.69 -11.90
C VAL A 22 -0.18 2.06 -11.55
N THR A 23 -0.93 1.62 -12.57
CA THR A 23 -2.15 0.82 -12.41
C THR A 23 -1.80 -0.62 -12.82
N VAL A 24 -2.08 -1.58 -11.94
CA VAL A 24 -1.84 -3.01 -12.19
C VAL A 24 -3.12 -3.80 -11.97
N THR A 25 -3.31 -4.85 -12.77
CA THR A 25 -4.33 -5.87 -12.54
C THR A 25 -3.62 -7.12 -12.02
N ILE A 26 -4.04 -7.64 -10.87
CA ILE A 26 -3.43 -8.81 -10.24
C ILE A 26 -4.42 -9.97 -10.36
N TYR A 27 -3.97 -11.07 -10.93
CA TYR A 27 -4.68 -12.34 -10.93
C TYR A 27 -4.03 -13.25 -9.90
N MET A 28 -4.84 -13.89 -9.06
CA MET A 28 -4.41 -14.84 -8.04
C MET A 28 -5.54 -15.84 -7.81
N GLU A 29 -5.21 -16.98 -7.21
CA GLU A 29 -6.21 -17.96 -6.79
C GLU A 29 -7.19 -17.35 -5.79
N GLU A 30 -8.44 -17.82 -5.79
CA GLU A 30 -9.46 -17.28 -4.87
C GLU A 30 -9.08 -17.50 -3.41
N VAL A 31 -8.41 -18.62 -3.08
CA VAL A 31 -7.91 -18.90 -1.72
C VAL A 31 -6.90 -17.84 -1.27
N ASP A 32 -6.00 -17.41 -2.15
CA ASP A 32 -4.98 -16.39 -1.83
C ASP A 32 -5.61 -15.01 -1.69
N LYS A 33 -6.63 -14.72 -2.50
CA LYS A 33 -7.42 -13.48 -2.41
C LYS A 33 -8.18 -13.39 -1.08
N GLU A 34 -8.78 -14.48 -0.62
CA GLU A 34 -9.44 -14.55 0.69
C GLU A 34 -8.44 -14.35 1.83
N ALA A 35 -7.27 -15.00 1.76
CA ALA A 35 -6.21 -14.80 2.75
C ALA A 35 -5.72 -13.34 2.79
N LEU A 36 -5.57 -12.71 1.63
CA LEU A 36 -5.20 -11.29 1.54
C LEU A 36 -6.29 -10.38 2.14
N GLN A 37 -7.56 -10.71 1.93
CA GLN A 37 -8.69 -9.96 2.51
C GLN A 37 -8.67 -10.06 4.04
N GLN A 38 -8.52 -11.27 4.60
CA GLN A 38 -8.42 -11.47 6.04
C GLN A 38 -7.25 -10.71 6.66
N LEU A 39 -6.10 -10.68 5.97
CA LEU A 39 -4.94 -9.92 6.41
C LEU A 39 -5.21 -8.40 6.38
N ALA A 40 -5.90 -7.91 5.35
CA ALA A 40 -6.28 -6.52 5.24
C ALA A 40 -7.25 -6.12 6.38
N ASP A 41 -8.24 -6.96 6.66
CA ASP A 41 -9.21 -6.74 7.74
C ASP A 41 -8.55 -6.73 9.12
N ALA A 42 -7.62 -7.66 9.38
CA ALA A 42 -6.87 -7.74 10.64
C ALA A 42 -6.00 -6.50 10.90
N GLU A 43 -5.52 -5.83 9.84
CA GLU A 43 -4.75 -4.58 9.95
C GLU A 43 -5.62 -3.31 9.80
N GLU A 44 -6.95 -3.43 9.68
CA GLU A 44 -7.89 -2.34 9.42
C GLU A 44 -7.55 -1.53 8.15
N ARG A 45 -7.10 -2.22 7.09
CA ARG A 45 -6.69 -1.63 5.81
C ARG A 45 -7.58 -2.08 4.66
N SER A 46 -7.56 -1.33 3.55
CA SER A 46 -8.13 -1.84 2.30
C SER A 46 -7.25 -2.93 1.68
N LEU A 47 -7.87 -3.84 0.91
CA LEU A 47 -7.14 -4.90 0.19
C LEU A 47 -6.05 -4.33 -0.73
N SER A 48 -6.34 -3.22 -1.44
CA SER A 48 -5.36 -2.53 -2.29
C SER A 48 -4.18 -1.94 -1.50
N GLN A 49 -4.43 -1.40 -0.31
CA GLN A 49 -3.37 -0.90 0.57
C GLN A 49 -2.50 -2.05 1.07
N MET A 50 -3.11 -3.18 1.43
CA MET A 50 -2.38 -4.37 1.88
C MET A 50 -1.50 -4.94 0.76
N ALA A 51 -2.03 -5.07 -0.45
CA ALA A 51 -1.26 -5.51 -1.62
C ALA A 51 -0.03 -4.63 -1.86
N VAL A 52 -0.19 -3.29 -1.79
CA VAL A 52 0.92 -2.35 -1.93
C VAL A 52 1.96 -2.52 -0.82
N LEU A 53 1.55 -2.80 0.42
CA LEU A 53 2.49 -3.03 1.53
C LEU A 53 3.32 -4.30 1.31
N ILE A 54 2.67 -5.38 0.90
CA ILE A 54 3.35 -6.65 0.59
C ILE A 54 4.35 -6.44 -0.55
N LEU A 55 3.95 -5.76 -1.63
CA LEU A 55 4.85 -5.42 -2.73
C LEU A 55 6.05 -4.59 -2.26
N LYS A 56 5.83 -3.57 -1.42
CA LYS A 56 6.92 -2.76 -0.85
C LYS A 56 7.88 -3.59 0.02
N ARG A 57 7.35 -4.55 0.80
CA ARG A 57 8.18 -5.46 1.61
C ARG A 57 9.03 -6.35 0.72
N ALA A 58 8.44 -6.96 -0.32
CA ALA A 58 9.16 -7.79 -1.27
C ALA A 58 10.26 -7.02 -2.03
N ILE A 59 9.99 -5.78 -2.47
CA ILE A 59 10.99 -4.92 -3.12
C ILE A 59 12.16 -4.64 -2.17
N ARG A 60 11.88 -4.25 -0.92
CA ARG A 60 12.94 -3.99 0.07
C ARG A 60 13.78 -5.22 0.36
N GLN A 61 13.15 -6.39 0.44
CA GLN A 61 13.86 -7.64 0.63
C GLN A 61 14.79 -7.93 -0.57
N ALA A 62 14.28 -7.81 -1.79
CA ALA A 62 15.09 -7.99 -3.00
C ALA A 62 16.25 -6.98 -3.11
N GLN A 63 16.07 -5.75 -2.58
CA GLN A 63 17.15 -4.76 -2.46
C GLN A 63 18.22 -5.20 -1.45
N ASN A 64 17.80 -5.67 -0.27
CA ASN A 64 18.71 -6.14 0.78
C ASN A 64 19.50 -7.39 0.32
N ASP A 65 18.86 -8.26 -0.45
CA ASP A 65 19.47 -9.47 -1.01
C ASP A 65 20.38 -9.14 -2.21
N GLY A 66 20.48 -7.88 -2.63
CA GLY A 66 21.28 -7.43 -3.77
C GLY A 66 20.71 -7.87 -5.13
N THR A 67 19.49 -8.40 -5.17
CA THR A 67 18.84 -8.86 -6.40
C THR A 67 18.42 -7.69 -7.29
N ILE A 68 18.01 -6.57 -6.68
CA ILE A 68 17.71 -5.33 -7.39
C ILE A 68 18.44 -4.16 -6.73
N THR A 69 18.98 -3.25 -7.52
CA THR A 69 19.65 -2.06 -6.99
C THR A 69 18.60 -1.03 -6.55
N PRO A 70 18.72 -0.44 -5.34
CA PRO A 70 17.91 0.72 -4.99
C PRO A 70 18.23 1.88 -5.95
N LYS A 71 17.18 2.49 -6.50
CA LYS A 71 17.29 3.72 -7.29
C LYS A 71 17.14 4.93 -6.39
#